data_AF-A0A9N8QIX6-F1
#
_entry.id   AF-A0A9N8QIX6-F1
#
_cell.length_a   1.000
_cell.length_b   1.000
_cell.length_c   1.000
_cell.angle_alpha   90.00
_cell.angle_beta   90.00
_cell.angle_gamma   90.00
#
_symmetry.space_group_name_H-M   'P 1'
#
loop_
_entity.id
_entity.type
_entity.pdbx_description
1 polymer ?
#
loop_
_entity_poly.entity_id
_entity_poly.type
_entity_poly.pdbx_seq_one_letter_code
_entity_poly.pdbx_strand_id
1 'polypeptide(L)'
;MIDELDEMNDADRTSIHEAMEQQSISISKAGIVTALHARCSIIAAANLIRGRYNPTIPFSQNVELNEPILSRFDVLCVVNDTVDPVKDNMLARSVAGSHLPSHPRLNEAVDEARVATALDADIKAPAA
;
A
#
# COMPACT_ATOMS: atom_id res chain seq x y z
N MET A 1 2.86 3.16 -10.60
CA MET A 1 2.57 3.04 -9.16
C MET A 1 3.25 4.21 -8.48
N ILE A 2 2.52 4.92 -7.63
CA ILE A 2 3.02 6.07 -6.86
C ILE A 2 2.91 5.68 -5.39
N ASP A 3 3.98 5.91 -4.64
CA ASP A 3 3.96 5.80 -3.19
C ASP A 3 4.00 7.21 -2.59
N GLU A 4 3.49 7.37 -1.37
CA GLU A 4 3.47 8.65 -0.65
C GLU A 4 2.90 9.79 -1.50
N LEU A 5 1.73 9.59 -2.11
CA LEU A 5 1.06 10.59 -2.96
C LEU A 5 0.81 11.92 -2.22
N ASP A 6 0.67 11.84 -0.90
CA ASP A 6 0.54 12.99 0.00
C ASP A 6 1.80 13.87 0.06
N GLU A 7 3.00 13.31 -0.10
CA GLU A 7 4.30 14.02 -0.02
C GLU A 7 4.75 14.61 -1.37
N MET A 8 3.87 14.63 -2.37
CA MET A 8 4.20 15.18 -3.69
C MET A 8 4.26 16.70 -3.71
N ASN A 9 5.29 17.24 -4.38
CA ASN A 9 5.43 18.67 -4.63
C ASN A 9 4.29 19.20 -5.54
N ASP A 10 3.96 20.48 -5.41
CA ASP A 10 2.85 21.12 -6.14
C ASP A 10 2.97 21.02 -7.67
N ALA A 11 4.19 21.08 -8.21
CA ALA A 11 4.44 20.94 -9.65
C ALA A 11 4.10 19.53 -10.15
N ASP A 12 4.46 18.50 -9.38
CA ASP A 12 4.19 17.11 -9.72
C ASP A 12 2.70 16.81 -9.57
N ARG A 13 2.06 17.34 -8.52
CA ARG A 13 0.59 17.28 -8.34
C ARG A 13 -0.16 17.88 -9.53
N THR A 14 0.27 19.04 -10.01
CA THR A 14 -0.35 19.70 -11.19
C THR A 14 -0.20 18.85 -12.45
N SER A 15 0.98 18.26 -12.66
CA SER A 15 1.25 17.40 -13.81
C SER A 15 0.42 16.12 -13.78
N ILE A 16 0.25 15.50 -12.60
CA ILE A 16 -0.61 14.33 -12.43
C ILE A 16 -2.08 14.69 -12.66
N HIS A 17 -2.53 15.85 -12.18
CA HIS A 17 -3.90 16.32 -12.46
C HIS A 17 -4.19 16.42 -13.95
N GLU A 18 -3.26 16.97 -14.73
CA GLU A 18 -3.37 17.03 -16.19
C GLU A 18 -3.46 15.63 -16.80
N ALA A 19 -2.57 14.72 -16.40
CA ALA A 19 -2.56 13.34 -16.88
C ALA A 19 -3.85 12.59 -16.55
N MET A 20 -4.34 12.72 -15.32
CA MET A 20 -5.56 12.05 -14.86
C MET A 20 -6.80 12.56 -15.58
N GLU A 21 -6.86 13.87 -15.83
CA GLU A 21 -8.04 14.50 -16.41
C GLU A 21 -8.09 14.36 -17.93
N GLN A 22 -6.99 14.68 -18.60
CA GLN A 22 -6.95 14.80 -20.06
C GLN A 22 -6.36 13.55 -20.71
N GLN A 23 -5.74 12.65 -19.94
CA GLN A 23 -4.97 11.51 -20.46
C GLN A 23 -3.88 11.94 -21.45
N SER A 24 -3.35 13.16 -21.26
CA SER A 24 -2.28 13.78 -22.03
C SER A 24 -1.43 14.68 -21.15
N ILE A 25 -0.17 14.87 -21.53
CA ILE A 25 0.75 15.81 -20.90
C ILE A 25 1.24 16.80 -21.96
N SER A 26 1.06 18.08 -21.69
CA SER A 26 1.60 19.18 -22.47
C SER A 26 3.04 19.49 -22.07
N ILE A 27 3.92 19.58 -23.06
CA ILE A 27 5.33 19.85 -22.86
C ILE A 27 5.71 21.07 -23.70
N SER A 28 6.24 22.09 -23.03
CA SER A 28 6.83 23.27 -23.66
C SER A 28 8.24 23.46 -23.11
N LYS A 29 9.24 22.84 -23.73
CA LYS A 29 10.63 22.90 -23.27
C LYS A 29 11.60 22.90 -24.45
N ALA A 30 12.68 23.68 -24.33
CA ALA A 30 13.74 23.79 -25.34
C ALA A 30 13.23 24.10 -26.77
N GLY A 31 12.20 24.94 -26.88
CA GLY A 31 11.59 25.32 -28.17
C GLY A 31 10.68 24.26 -28.79
N ILE A 32 10.48 23.12 -28.13
CA ILE A 32 9.55 22.08 -28.54
C ILE A 32 8.26 22.26 -27.75
N VAL A 33 7.17 22.50 -28.47
CA VAL A 33 5.81 22.56 -27.93
C VAL A 33 5.04 21.38 -28.51
N THR A 34 4.70 20.42 -27.68
CA THR A 34 3.96 19.21 -28.09
C THR A 34 3.11 18.68 -26.95
N ALA A 35 2.07 17.93 -27.27
CA ALA A 35 1.26 17.19 -26.31
C ALA A 35 1.45 15.69 -26.55
N LEU A 36 1.77 14.95 -25.49
CA LEU A 36 1.97 13.50 -25.53
C LEU A 36 0.81 12.80 -24.83
N HIS A 37 0.42 11.63 -25.32
CA HIS A 37 -0.60 10.82 -24.66
C HIS A 37 -0.06 10.15 -23.38
N ALA A 38 -0.84 10.19 -22.31
CA ALA A 38 -0.56 9.61 -21.00
C ALA A 38 -1.64 8.61 -20.58
N ARG A 39 -1.99 7.68 -21.50
CA ARG A 39 -3.02 6.66 -21.24
C ARG A 39 -2.46 5.56 -20.35
N CYS A 40 -2.57 5.74 -19.04
CA CYS A 40 -2.16 4.76 -18.05
C CYS A 40 -3.18 4.66 -16.90
N SER A 41 -3.16 3.52 -16.20
CA SER A 41 -3.88 3.37 -14.94
C SER A 41 -2.96 3.77 -13.79
N ILE A 42 -3.51 4.45 -12.79
CA ILE A 42 -2.76 4.90 -11.61
C ILE A 42 -3.15 4.03 -10.42
N ILE A 43 -2.12 3.52 -9.75
CA ILE A 43 -2.22 2.90 -8.43
C ILE A 43 -1.36 3.76 -7.54
N ALA A 44 -1.96 4.30 -6.48
CA ALA A 44 -1.30 5.19 -5.54
C ALA A 44 -1.52 4.72 -4.11
N ALA A 45 -0.48 4.85 -3.28
CA ALA A 45 -0.57 4.79 -1.83
C ALA A 45 -0.38 6.20 -1.26
N ALA A 46 -1.10 6.50 -0.19
CA ALA A 46 -1.01 7.77 0.51
C ALA A 46 -1.17 7.51 2.01
N ASN A 47 -0.48 8.31 2.82
CA ASN A 47 -0.58 8.17 4.26
C ASN A 47 -1.78 8.94 4.82
N LEU A 48 -2.26 8.46 5.97
CA LEU A 48 -3.29 9.13 6.75
C LEU A 48 -2.65 10.20 7.62
N ILE A 49 -3.37 11.30 7.81
CA ILE A 49 -2.99 12.36 8.74
C ILE A 49 -2.89 11.73 10.15
N ARG A 50 -1.73 11.92 10.81
CA ARG A 50 -1.39 11.33 12.13
C ARG A 50 -1.28 9.80 12.15
N GLY A 51 -1.23 9.14 10.99
CA GLY A 51 -0.91 7.72 10.85
C GLY A 51 -2.01 6.74 11.30
N ARG A 52 -3.21 7.20 11.67
CA ARG A 52 -4.35 6.34 12.00
C ARG A 52 -5.64 6.88 11.41
N TYR A 53 -6.48 5.98 10.91
CA TYR A 53 -7.76 6.35 10.33
C TYR A 53 -8.76 6.69 11.43
N ASN A 54 -9.40 7.87 11.35
CA ASN A 54 -10.46 8.26 12.26
C ASN A 54 -11.84 8.18 11.55
N PRO A 55 -12.73 7.24 11.92
CA PRO A 55 -14.04 7.10 11.30
C PRO A 55 -15.03 8.22 11.71
N THR A 56 -14.71 9.05 12.71
CA THR A 56 -15.61 10.14 13.14
C THR A 56 -15.52 11.38 12.26
N ILE A 57 -14.49 11.51 11.43
CA ILE A 57 -14.28 12.66 10.54
C ILE A 57 -14.42 12.22 9.07
N PRO A 58 -14.76 13.15 8.15
CA PRO A 58 -14.82 12.86 6.72
C PRO A 58 -13.50 12.33 6.16
N PHE A 59 -13.56 11.55 5.07
CA PHE A 59 -12.36 10.99 4.43
C PHE A 59 -11.37 12.07 3.96
N SER A 60 -11.86 13.18 3.39
CA SER A 60 -11.04 14.31 2.97
C SER A 60 -10.29 15.01 4.12
N GLN A 61 -10.72 14.81 5.37
CA GLN A 61 -10.02 15.31 6.56
C GLN A 61 -9.07 14.28 7.17
N ASN A 62 -9.15 13.01 6.76
CA ASN A 62 -8.24 11.96 7.17
C ASN A 62 -6.96 11.92 6.31
N VAL A 63 -6.98 12.54 5.13
CA VAL A 63 -5.93 12.45 4.12
C VAL A 63 -5.56 13.85 3.63
N GLU A 64 -4.27 14.14 3.45
CA GLU A 64 -3.77 15.44 2.97
C GLU A 64 -3.74 15.51 1.43
N LEU A 65 -4.89 15.25 0.80
CA LEU A 65 -5.05 15.29 -0.65
C LEU A 65 -6.13 16.29 -1.07
N ASN A 66 -5.90 16.95 -2.20
CA ASN A 66 -6.86 17.90 -2.76
C ASN A 66 -8.08 17.16 -3.34
N GLU A 67 -9.28 17.73 -3.16
CA GLU A 67 -10.55 17.21 -3.69
C GLU A 67 -10.53 16.84 -5.19
N PRO A 68 -9.86 17.61 -6.08
CA PRO A 68 -9.83 17.27 -7.50
C PRO A 68 -8.98 16.03 -7.81
N ILE A 69 -8.09 15.58 -6.92
CA ILE A 69 -7.36 14.30 -7.08
C ILE A 69 -8.28 13.16 -6.66
N LEU A 70 -8.89 13.31 -5.47
CA LEU A 70 -9.77 12.30 -4.88
C LEU A 70 -10.94 11.94 -5.79
N SER A 71 -11.55 12.93 -6.44
CA SER A 71 -12.68 12.71 -7.36
C SER A 71 -12.31 11.96 -8.65
N ARG A 72 -11.02 11.83 -8.99
CA ARG A 72 -10.54 11.13 -10.20
C ARG A 72 -10.18 9.67 -9.95
N PHE A 73 -10.14 9.24 -8.69
CA PHE A 73 -9.99 7.84 -8.35
C PHE A 73 -11.34 7.17 -8.32
N ASP A 74 -11.52 6.12 -9.14
CA ASP A 74 -12.74 5.33 -9.14
C ASP A 74 -12.89 4.46 -7.88
N VAL A 75 -11.75 4.05 -7.28
CA VAL A 75 -11.70 3.17 -6.12
C VAL A 75 -10.77 3.75 -5.07
N LEU A 76 -11.31 3.91 -3.85
CA LEU A 76 -10.56 4.33 -2.67
C LEU A 76 -10.58 3.19 -1.65
N CYS A 77 -9.41 2.66 -1.33
CA CYS A 77 -9.23 1.59 -0.35
C CYS A 77 -8.56 2.14 0.90
N VAL A 78 -9.27 2.12 2.04
CA VAL A 78 -8.71 2.49 3.34
C VAL A 78 -8.29 1.23 4.08
N VAL A 79 -7.00 1.13 4.39
CA VAL A 79 -6.47 0.07 5.25
C VAL A 79 -6.52 0.59 6.70
N ASN A 80 -7.44 0.05 7.48
CA ASN A 80 -7.58 0.40 8.89
C ASN A 80 -7.00 -0.72 9.77
N ASP A 81 -6.04 -0.36 10.62
CA ASP A 81 -5.42 -1.26 11.58
C ASP A 81 -6.22 -1.29 12.89
N THR A 82 -6.91 -2.40 13.13
CA THR A 82 -7.70 -2.66 14.34
C THR A 82 -7.11 -3.82 15.12
N VAL A 83 -6.88 -3.63 16.42
CA VAL A 83 -6.35 -4.67 17.31
C VAL A 83 -7.38 -5.78 17.49
N ASP A 84 -7.04 -6.99 17.05
CA ASP A 84 -7.87 -8.19 17.20
C ASP A 84 -6.96 -9.39 17.49
N PRO A 85 -6.98 -9.92 18.73
CA PRO A 85 -6.01 -10.94 19.15
C PRO A 85 -6.10 -12.22 18.31
N VAL A 86 -7.26 -12.54 17.72
CA VAL A 86 -7.41 -13.74 16.89
C VAL A 86 -6.75 -13.53 15.53
N LYS A 87 -7.04 -12.39 14.87
CA LYS A 87 -6.45 -12.04 13.57
C LYS A 87 -4.95 -11.78 13.68
N ASP A 88 -4.53 -11.10 14.74
CA ASP A 88 -3.12 -10.80 15.00
C ASP A 88 -2.30 -12.08 15.19
N ASN A 89 -2.85 -13.07 15.92
CA ASN A 89 -2.21 -14.39 16.05
C ASN A 89 -2.12 -15.14 14.71
N MET A 90 -3.19 -15.12 13.90
CA MET A 90 -3.18 -15.75 12.58
C MET A 90 -2.16 -15.09 11.65
N LEU A 91 -2.10 -13.76 11.65
CA LEU A 91 -1.18 -12.97 10.84
C LEU A 91 0.26 -13.19 11.29
N ALA A 92 0.53 -13.16 12.60
CA ALA A 92 1.85 -13.44 13.17
C ALA A 92 2.36 -14.84 12.79
N ARG A 93 1.50 -15.87 12.87
CA ARG A 93 1.85 -17.24 12.42
C ARG A 93 2.17 -17.28 10.93
N SER A 94 1.37 -16.61 10.10
CA SER A 94 1.61 -16.55 8.65
C SER A 94 2.93 -15.85 8.32
N VAL A 95 3.21 -14.72 8.97
CA VAL A 95 4.42 -13.92 8.77
C VAL A 95 5.66 -14.68 9.25
N ALA A 96 5.63 -15.26 10.45
CA ALA A 96 6.72 -16.09 10.95
C ALA A 96 6.97 -17.31 10.05
N GLY A 97 5.91 -17.97 9.59
CA GLY A 97 5.97 -19.08 8.66
C GLY A 97 6.56 -18.71 7.29
N SER A 98 6.28 -17.53 6.76
CA SER A 98 6.83 -17.08 5.47
C SER A 98 8.27 -16.57 5.56
N HIS A 99 8.66 -15.97 6.68
CA HIS A 99 10.02 -15.46 6.86
C HIS A 99 11.05 -16.57 7.08
N LEU A 100 10.63 -17.72 7.62
CA LEU A 100 11.54 -18.81 7.92
C LEU A 100 12.17 -19.42 6.65
N PRO A 101 11.42 -19.80 5.59
CA PRO A 101 11.99 -20.18 4.28
C PRO A 101 12.80 -19.08 3.59
N SER A 102 12.45 -17.82 3.83
CA SER A 102 13.06 -16.67 3.17
C SER A 102 14.47 -16.34 3.69
N HIS A 103 14.95 -17.05 4.71
CA HIS A 103 16.26 -16.82 5.30
C HIS A 103 17.37 -17.43 4.43
N PRO A 104 18.41 -16.67 4.02
CA PRO A 104 19.42 -17.12 3.05
C PRO A 104 20.34 -18.25 3.54
N ARG A 105 20.19 -18.70 4.78
CA ARG A 105 20.92 -19.83 5.38
C ARG A 105 20.08 -21.10 5.53
N LEU A 106 18.79 -21.07 5.19
CA LEU A 106 17.96 -22.27 5.24
C LEU A 106 18.35 -23.22 4.11
N ASN A 107 18.52 -24.48 4.46
CA ASN A 107 18.77 -25.54 3.50
C ASN A 107 17.47 -26.34 3.39
N GLU A 108 16.71 -26.17 2.30
CA GLU A 108 15.35 -26.70 2.13
C GLU A 108 15.26 -28.20 2.47
N ALA A 109 16.28 -28.98 2.12
CA ALA A 109 16.34 -30.43 2.38
C ALA A 109 16.47 -30.84 3.87
N VAL A 110 16.90 -29.94 4.77
CA VAL A 110 17.14 -30.24 6.19
C VAL A 110 16.13 -29.51 7.10
N ASP A 111 15.70 -28.32 6.68
CA ASP A 111 14.94 -27.42 7.55
C ASP A 111 13.41 -27.52 7.36
N GLU A 112 12.88 -27.91 6.19
CA GLU A 112 11.42 -28.10 6.01
C GLU A 112 10.82 -29.12 7.01
N ALA A 113 11.57 -30.19 7.32
CA ALA A 113 11.16 -31.21 8.30
C ALA A 113 11.08 -30.67 9.74
N ARG A 114 11.85 -29.63 10.09
CA ARG A 114 11.83 -28.99 11.41
C ARG A 114 10.71 -27.96 11.54
N VAL A 115 10.44 -27.21 10.47
CA VAL A 115 9.43 -26.15 10.48
C VAL A 115 8.01 -26.71 10.59
N ALA A 116 7.66 -27.71 9.77
CA ALA A 116 6.35 -28.36 9.85
C ALA A 116 6.09 -28.99 11.24
N THR A 117 7.11 -29.67 11.78
CA THR A 117 7.01 -30.33 13.10
C THR A 117 6.87 -29.33 14.27
N ALA A 118 7.48 -28.14 14.17
CA ALA A 118 7.40 -27.12 15.23
C ALA A 118 6.06 -26.37 15.23
N LEU A 119 5.53 -26.00 14.06
CA LEU A 119 4.23 -25.32 13.96
C LEU A 119 3.05 -26.24 14.35
N ASP A 120 3.12 -27.53 14.01
CA ASP A 120 2.08 -28.51 14.39
C ASP A 120 2.09 -28.83 15.90
N ALA A 121 3.23 -28.71 16.58
CA ALA A 121 3.32 -28.91 18.02
C ALA A 121 2.57 -27.82 18.81
N ASP A 122 2.63 -26.56 18.34
CA ASP A 122 1.93 -25.43 18.96
C ASP A 122 0.42 -25.40 18.71
N ILE A 123 -0.07 -26.14 17.70
CA ILE A 123 -1.51 -26.35 17.46
C ILE A 123 -2.08 -27.40 18.43
N LYS A 124 -1.22 -28.28 18.96
CA LYS A 124 -1.63 -29.43 19.79
C LYS A 124 -1.51 -29.20 21.30
N ALA A 125 -1.03 -28.03 21.74
CA ALA A 125 -1.04 -27.67 23.15
C ALA A 125 -2.47 -27.35 23.59
N PRO A 126 -3.10 -28.14 24.49
CA PRO A 126 -4.41 -27.79 25.00
C PRO A 126 -4.28 -26.55 25.88
N ALA A 127 -5.20 -25.60 25.70
CA ALA A 127 -5.41 -24.52 26.64
C ALA A 127 -5.75 -25.14 28.01
N ALA A 128 -4.81 -25.04 28.95
CA ALA A 128 -4.99 -25.36 30.36
C ALA A 128 -5.22 -24.08 31.16
#